data_AF-A0A3D4QPS8-F1
#
_entry.id   AF-A0A3D4QPS8-F1
#
_cell.length_a   1.000
_cell.length_b   1.000
_cell.length_c   1.000
_cell.angle_alpha   90.00
_cell.angle_beta   90.00
_cell.angle_gamma   90.00
#
_symmetry.space_group_name_H-M   'P 1'
#
loop_
_entity.id
_entity.type
_entity.pdbx_description
1 polymer ?
#
loop_
_entity_poly.entity_id
_entity_poly.type
_entity_poly.pdbx_seq_one_letter_code
_entity_poly.pdbx_strand_id
1 'polypeptide(L)'
;MEEAKKSLISEVVTGKVKVVDGEMVKRQPEEMKDSGIEWLGMVPKEWKVATFRRVCKLKQGLQIDKSKRFIESGPNRYTYITIKYLNSNNMLQPT
;
A
#
# COMPACT_ATOMS: atom_id res chain seq x y z
N MET A 1 1.35 11.45 -19.91
CA MET A 1 2.27 11.31 -18.76
C MET A 1 1.69 10.45 -17.63
N GLU A 2 0.38 10.50 -17.36
CA GLU A 2 -0.26 9.62 -16.34
C GLU A 2 -0.17 8.13 -16.64
N GLU A 3 -0.30 7.74 -17.91
CA GLU A 3 -0.37 6.33 -18.31
C GLU A 3 0.96 5.60 -18.07
N ALA A 4 2.09 6.27 -18.35
CA ALA A 4 3.42 5.76 -18.05
C ALA A 4 3.64 5.57 -16.53
N LYS A 5 3.10 6.47 -15.69
CA LYS A 5 3.19 6.34 -14.22
C LYS A 5 2.38 5.15 -13.72
N LYS A 6 1.17 4.93 -14.25
CA LYS A 6 0.33 3.77 -13.92
C LYS A 6 1.00 2.46 -14.35
N SER A 7 1.62 2.44 -15.54
CA SER A 7 2.34 1.27 -16.06
C SER A 7 3.56 0.93 -15.18
N LEU A 8 4.36 1.92 -14.80
CA LEU A 8 5.55 1.70 -13.97
C LEU A 8 5.18 1.13 -12.59
N ILE A 9 4.13 1.65 -11.96
CA ILE A 9 3.63 1.12 -10.68
C ILE A 9 3.23 -0.34 -10.84
N SER A 10 2.51 -0.69 -11.91
CA SER A 10 2.10 -2.06 -12.18
C SER A 10 3.30 -3.00 -12.33
N GLU A 11 4.32 -2.62 -13.10
CA GLU A 11 5.52 -3.46 -13.29
C GLU A 11 6.32 -3.66 -12.00
N VAL A 12 6.45 -2.61 -11.19
CA VAL A 12 7.14 -2.67 -9.90
C VAL A 12 6.34 -3.52 -8.92
N VAL A 13 5.02 -3.32 -8.84
CA VAL A 13 4.14 -4.06 -7.92
C VAL A 13 3.98 -5.52 -8.31
N THR A 14 3.99 -5.85 -9.61
CA THR A 14 3.99 -7.24 -10.09
C THR A 14 5.36 -7.92 -9.98
N GLY A 15 6.38 -7.19 -9.54
CA GLY A 15 7.74 -7.72 -9.40
C GLY A 15 8.40 -8.03 -10.74
N LYS A 16 8.02 -7.38 -11.83
CA LYS A 16 8.71 -7.56 -13.13
C LYS A 16 10.13 -6.99 -13.13
N VAL A 17 10.41 -6.11 -12.17
CA VAL A 17 11.68 -5.42 -11.96
C VAL A 17 12.28 -5.84 -10.62
N LYS A 18 13.59 -6.07 -10.58
CA LYS A 18 14.41 -6.24 -9.37
C LYS A 18 15.38 -5.07 -9.24
N VAL A 19 15.65 -4.64 -8.01
CA VAL A 19 16.68 -3.63 -7.75
C VAL A 19 17.98 -4.36 -7.46
N VAL A 20 18.99 -4.17 -8.31
CA VAL A 20 20.35 -4.69 -8.14
C VAL A 20 21.27 -3.48 -8.10
N ASP A 21 22.00 -3.29 -7.01
CA ASP A 21 22.94 -2.17 -6.82
C ASP A 21 22.36 -0.77 -7.06
N GLY A 22 21.06 -0.59 -6.76
CA GLY A 22 20.35 0.68 -6.94
C GLY A 22 19.73 0.88 -8.33
N GLU A 23 19.99 -0.03 -9.27
CA GLU A 23 19.42 0.01 -10.62
C GLU A 23 18.22 -0.94 -10.76
N MET A 24 17.21 -0.48 -11.51
CA MET A 24 16.01 -1.24 -11.83
C MET A 24 16.28 -2.15 -13.04
N VAL A 25 16.46 -3.45 -12.78
CA VAL A 25 16.72 -4.46 -13.81
C VAL A 25 15.50 -5.33 -14.01
N LYS A 26 15.12 -5.60 -15.26
CA LYS A 26 14.02 -6.51 -15.60
C LYS A 26 14.39 -7.95 -15.23
N ARG A 27 13.47 -8.69 -14.60
CA ARG A 27 13.67 -10.11 -14.26
C ARG A 27 13.64 -10.98 -15.53
N GLN A 28 14.41 -12.06 -15.50
CA GLN A 28 14.46 -13.05 -16.60
C GLN A 28 13.16 -13.87 -16.63
N PRO A 29 12.71 -14.38 -17.81
CA PRO A 29 11.52 -15.24 -17.90
C PRO A 29 11.60 -16.51 -17.04
N GLU A 30 12.80 -17.05 -16.81
CA GLU A 30 13.05 -18.24 -15.97
C GLU A 30 12.76 -17.99 -14.48
N GLU A 31 12.85 -16.73 -14.04
CA GLU A 31 12.53 -16.27 -12.70
C GLU A 31 11.02 -15.99 -12.52
N MET A 32 10.21 -16.14 -13.58
CA MET A 32 8.78 -15.87 -13.61
C MET A 32 7.96 -17.16 -13.65
N LYS A 33 6.71 -17.06 -13.20
CA LYS A 33 5.68 -18.08 -13.35
C LYS A 33 4.34 -17.44 -13.66
N ASP A 34 3.45 -18.21 -14.26
CA ASP A 34 2.06 -17.78 -14.45
C ASP A 34 1.36 -17.67 -13.08
N SER A 35 0.67 -16.55 -12.87
CA SER A 35 -0.14 -16.34 -11.67
C SER A 35 -1.49 -17.07 -11.71
N GLY A 36 -1.95 -17.48 -12.90
CA GLY A 36 -3.30 -18.02 -13.10
C GLY A 36 -4.41 -16.97 -13.01
N ILE A 37 -4.05 -15.68 -12.94
CA ILE A 37 -4.97 -14.55 -12.88
C ILE A 37 -4.76 -13.69 -14.13
N GLU A 38 -5.76 -13.63 -15.00
CA GLU A 38 -5.68 -12.99 -16.32
C GLU A 38 -5.16 -11.55 -16.27
N TRP A 39 -5.68 -10.73 -15.35
CA TRP A 39 -5.28 -9.32 -15.23
C TRP A 39 -3.87 -9.12 -14.62
N LEU A 40 -3.30 -10.14 -13.98
CA LEU A 40 -2.01 -10.06 -13.29
C LEU A 40 -0.87 -10.62 -14.16
N GLY A 41 -1.13 -11.69 -14.91
CA GLY A 41 -0.17 -12.32 -15.82
C GLY A 41 0.99 -13.00 -15.08
N MET A 42 2.22 -12.67 -15.46
CA MET A 42 3.44 -13.28 -14.91
C MET A 42 3.88 -12.64 -13.58
N VAL A 43 4.27 -13.48 -12.63
CA VAL A 43 4.78 -13.09 -11.30
C VAL A 43 6.08 -13.83 -10.97
N PRO A 44 6.90 -13.33 -10.03
CA PRO A 44 8.13 -14.02 -9.63
C PRO A 44 7.87 -15.43 -9.10
N LYS A 45 8.70 -16.39 -9.51
CA LYS A 45 8.58 -17.81 -9.14
C LYS A 45 8.68 -18.02 -7.63
N GLU A 46 9.50 -17.21 -6.97
CA GLU A 46 9.75 -17.21 -5.52
C GLU A 46 8.54 -16.80 -4.67
N TRP A 47 7.54 -16.11 -5.25
CA TRP A 47 6.36 -15.66 -4.51
C TRP A 47 5.47 -16.82 -4.10
N LYS A 48 5.02 -16.83 -2.85
CA LYS A 48 4.13 -17.87 -2.31
C LYS A 48 2.72 -17.31 -2.13
N VAL A 49 1.72 -18.13 -2.44
CA VAL A 49 0.32 -17.80 -2.14
C VAL A 49 0.10 -17.99 -0.64
N ALA A 50 -0.32 -16.93 0.04
CA ALA A 50 -0.66 -16.95 1.45
C ALA A 50 -2.03 -16.30 1.68
N THR A 51 -2.82 -16.87 2.58
CA THR A 51 -4.09 -16.27 3.00
C THR A 51 -3.81 -15.02 3.85
N PHE A 52 -4.61 -13.96 3.69
CA PHE A 52 -4.46 -12.70 4.43
C PHE A 52 -4.31 -12.89 5.96
N ARG A 53 -5.06 -13.84 6.54
CA ARG A 53 -4.98 -14.20 7.98
C ARG A 53 -3.59 -14.66 8.45
N ARG A 54 -2.76 -15.21 7.56
CA ARG A 54 -1.41 -15.71 7.88
C ARG A 54 -0.36 -14.60 7.92
N VAL A 55 -0.60 -13.49 7.22
CA VAL A 55 0.39 -12.42 7.03
C VAL A 55 0.10 -11.18 7.86
N CYS A 56 -1.14 -10.99 8.31
CA CYS A 56 -1.53 -9.82 9.10
C CYS A 56 -2.36 -10.20 10.33
N LYS A 57 -2.15 -9.46 11.44
CA LYS A 57 -3.02 -9.50 12.62
C LYS A 57 -3.99 -8.33 12.54
N LEU A 58 -5.26 -8.62 12.30
CA LEU A 58 -6.29 -7.59 12.32
C LEU A 58 -6.72 -7.34 13.78
N LYS A 59 -6.72 -6.08 14.19
CA LYS A 59 -7.38 -5.62 15.41
C LYS A 59 -8.36 -4.52 15.05
N GLN A 60 -9.58 -4.62 15.55
CA GLN A 60 -10.52 -3.52 15.43
C GLN A 60 -10.03 -2.34 16.28
N GLY A 61 -10.09 -1.14 15.70
CA GLY A 61 -9.75 0.08 16.42
C GLY A 61 -10.79 0.42 17.49
N LEU A 62 -10.48 1.40 18.33
CA LEU A 62 -11.42 1.92 19.32
C LEU A 62 -12.57 2.66 18.62
N GLN A 63 -13.81 2.23 18.89
CA GLN A 63 -15.00 2.95 18.47
C GLN A 63 -15.26 4.09 19.47
N ILE A 64 -14.56 5.21 19.28
CA ILE A 64 -14.77 6.42 20.09
C ILE A 64 -16.06 7.09 19.61
N ASP A 65 -17.01 7.30 20.52
CA ASP A 65 -18.25 8.04 20.25
C ASP A 65 -17.93 9.44 19.72
N LYS A 66 -18.69 9.93 18.72
CA LYS A 66 -18.46 11.24 18.11
C LYS A 66 -18.49 12.38 19.14
N SER A 67 -19.37 12.30 20.14
CA SER A 67 -19.49 13.31 21.21
C SER A 67 -18.25 13.41 22.10
N LYS A 68 -17.47 12.33 22.21
CA LYS A 68 -16.26 12.27 23.03
C LYS A 68 -14.98 12.60 22.26
N ARG A 69 -15.09 12.96 20.97
CA ARG A 69 -13.94 13.30 20.13
C ARG A 69 -13.60 14.76 20.32
N PHE A 70 -12.39 15.01 20.82
CA PHE A 70 -11.82 16.34 20.80
C PHE A 70 -11.37 16.66 19.38
N ILE A 71 -11.86 17.77 18.83
CA ILE A 71 -11.48 18.27 17.50
C ILE A 71 -10.22 19.15 17.60
N GLU A 72 -10.02 19.77 18.76
CA GLU A 72 -8.92 20.70 19.03
C GLU A 72 -7.65 19.98 19.52
N SER A 73 -6.52 20.33 18.89
CA SER A 73 -5.18 19.93 19.32
C SER A 73 -4.87 20.50 20.71
N GLY A 74 -4.16 19.72 21.51
CA GLY A 74 -3.73 20.13 22.85
C GLY A 74 -2.58 19.26 23.36
N PRO A 75 -1.91 19.66 24.45
CA PRO A 75 -0.82 18.86 25.03
C PRO A 75 -1.34 17.47 25.41
N ASN A 76 -0.58 16.42 25.04
CA ASN A 76 -0.92 15.01 25.21
C ASN A 76 -2.19 14.53 24.46
N ARG A 77 -2.57 15.17 23.34
CA ARG A 77 -3.66 14.68 22.47
C ARG A 77 -3.12 14.14 21.15
N TYR A 78 -3.64 12.99 20.72
CA TYR A 78 -3.38 12.44 19.38
C TYR A 78 -4.52 12.78 18.43
N THR A 79 -4.18 13.15 17.19
CA THR A 79 -5.16 13.40 16.14
C THR A 79 -5.95 12.14 15.82
N TYR A 80 -7.27 12.22 15.90
CA TYR A 80 -8.14 11.12 15.50
C TYR A 80 -8.31 11.09 13.98
N ILE A 81 -7.49 10.27 13.32
CA ILE A 81 -7.51 10.12 11.86
C ILE A 81 -8.73 9.30 11.45
N THR A 82 -9.65 9.94 10.72
CA THR A 82 -10.83 9.29 10.13
C THR A 82 -10.71 9.24 8.62
N ILE A 83 -11.51 8.40 7.96
CA ILE A 83 -11.59 8.40 6.48
C ILE A 83 -12.00 9.79 5.96
N LYS A 84 -12.92 10.48 6.66
CA LYS A 84 -13.28 11.87 6.35
C LYS A 84 -12.05 12.78 6.43
N TYR A 85 -11.24 12.65 7.48
CA TYR A 85 -10.00 13.42 7.65
C TYR A 85 -9.01 13.17 6.52
N LEU A 86 -8.79 11.91 6.12
CA LEU A 86 -7.88 11.55 5.02
C LEU A 86 -8.35 12.03 3.64
N ASN A 87 -9.66 12.02 3.41
CA ASN A 87 -10.27 12.50 2.17
C ASN A 87 -10.45 14.01 2.12
N SER A 88 -10.26 14.70 3.25
CA SER A 88 -10.27 16.15 3.27
C SER A 88 -8.95 16.60 2.65
N ASN A 89 -9.01 17.39 1.58
CA ASN A 89 -7.85 18.07 0.95
C ASN A 89 -7.21 19.14 1.88
N ASN A 90 -7.26 18.94 3.20
CA ASN A 90 -6.68 19.83 4.17
C ASN A 90 -5.17 19.70 4.07
N MET A 91 -4.59 20.65 3.34
CA MET A 91 -3.17 20.93 3.32
C MET A 91 -2.66 20.91 4.76
N LEU A 92 -1.72 19.99 5.01
CA LEU A 92 -0.93 19.96 6.22
C LEU A 92 -0.30 21.35 6.37
N GLN A 93 -0.71 22.10 7.39
CA GLN A 93 0.14 23.12 7.97
C GLN A 93 0.92 22.39 9.07
N PRO A 94 2.20 22.05 8.87
CA PRO A 94 3.03 21.57 9.96
C PRO A 94 3.30 22.76 10.89
N THR A 95 3.20 22.52 12.19
CA THR A 95 3.84 23.33 13.25
C THR A 95 5.34 23.40 13.08
#